data_AF-A0A976LBM1-F1
#
_entry.id   AF-A0A976LBM1-F1
#
_cell.length_a   1.000
_cell.length_b   1.000
_cell.length_c   1.000
_cell.angle_alpha   90.00
_cell.angle_beta   90.00
_cell.angle_gamma   90.00
#
_symmetry.space_group_name_H-M   'P 1'
#
loop_
_entity.id
_entity.type
_entity.pdbx_description
1 polymer ?
#
loop_
_entity_poly.entity_id
_entity_poly.type
_entity_poly.pdbx_seq_one_letter_code
_entity_poly.pdbx_strand_id
1 'polypeptide(L)'
;MKLCHFKIGAQEPFFLMAGPCVIESEELAMETAGTLKELTEALGIPFIYKSSFDKANRSSGQSFRGLGVERGLQILQKVRHSIGVPVITDVHEDSPLDEIREVVDVVQTPAFLCRQTNFIHKVAALGLPVNIKKGQFLAPWDMKHVVEKAKATGNQKIMVCERGVSFGYNNLVSDMRSLVIMRETGCPVVFDATHSVQLPGGQGTMSGGQREFIPALARAALAVGISGLFMETHPNPDKALSDGPNSWPMARMRELLEVLKTLDMTVKAQPLF
;
A
#
# COMPACT_ATOMS: atom_id res chain seq x y z
N MET A 1 -13.44 1.64 -11.01
CA MET A 1 -12.22 1.84 -11.84
C MET A 1 -11.70 0.48 -12.28
N LYS A 2 -11.19 0.31 -13.52
CA LYS A 2 -10.46 -0.92 -13.89
C LYS A 2 -9.00 -0.79 -13.41
N LEU A 3 -8.56 -1.67 -12.52
CA LEU A 3 -7.20 -1.77 -12.01
C LEU A 3 -6.57 -3.05 -12.55
N CYS A 4 -5.53 -2.92 -13.36
CA CYS A 4 -4.92 -4.06 -14.06
C CYS A 4 -6.00 -4.85 -14.85
N HIS A 5 -6.28 -6.09 -14.43
CA HIS A 5 -7.25 -6.99 -15.06
C HIS A 5 -8.58 -7.12 -14.29
N PHE A 6 -8.80 -6.40 -13.19
CA PHE A 6 -10.02 -6.47 -12.38
C PHE A 6 -10.67 -5.09 -12.14
N LYS A 7 -11.91 -5.07 -11.65
CA LYS A 7 -12.63 -3.85 -11.26
C LYS A 7 -12.44 -3.59 -9.78
N ILE A 8 -12.31 -2.32 -9.41
CA ILE A 8 -12.24 -1.86 -8.03
C ILE A 8 -13.23 -0.71 -7.80
N GLY A 9 -13.71 -0.59 -6.57
CA GLY A 9 -14.62 0.48 -6.15
C GLY A 9 -15.29 0.14 -4.82
N ALA A 10 -16.18 1.03 -4.36
CA ALA A 10 -16.90 0.83 -3.11
C ALA A 10 -17.89 -0.35 -3.15
N GLN A 11 -18.35 -0.75 -4.33
CA GLN A 11 -19.31 -1.85 -4.52
C GLN A 11 -18.66 -3.15 -5.02
N GLU A 12 -17.35 -3.13 -5.26
CA GLU A 12 -16.61 -4.32 -5.70
C GLU A 12 -15.97 -5.00 -4.48
N PRO A 13 -15.74 -6.33 -4.51
CA PRO A 13 -14.94 -7.00 -3.49
C PRO A 13 -13.61 -6.28 -3.29
N PHE A 14 -13.17 -6.16 -2.03
CA PHE A 14 -11.89 -5.50 -1.77
C PHE A 14 -10.74 -6.24 -2.45
N PHE A 15 -9.76 -5.48 -2.96
CA PHE A 15 -8.48 -6.03 -3.42
C PHE A 15 -7.41 -5.88 -2.34
N LEU A 16 -6.39 -6.74 -2.39
CA LEU A 16 -5.24 -6.72 -1.49
C LEU A 16 -3.97 -6.28 -2.23
N MET A 17 -3.28 -5.28 -1.68
CA MET A 17 -1.88 -4.98 -1.97
C MET A 17 -1.02 -5.51 -0.83
N ALA A 18 -0.22 -6.55 -1.08
CA ALA A 18 0.58 -7.15 -0.03
C ALA A 18 1.92 -7.73 -0.49
N GLY A 19 2.85 -7.80 0.45
CA GLY A 19 4.19 -8.36 0.28
C GLY A 19 5.17 -7.77 1.32
N PRO A 20 6.47 -8.11 1.25
CA PRO A 20 7.48 -7.53 2.13
C PRO A 20 7.60 -6.02 2.02
N CYS A 21 8.02 -5.39 3.11
CA CYS A 21 8.21 -3.93 3.15
C CYS A 21 9.20 -3.44 2.07
N VAL A 22 10.31 -4.16 1.93
CA VAL A 22 11.40 -3.88 1.00
C VAL A 22 11.87 -5.20 0.39
N ILE A 23 12.42 -5.15 -0.83
CA ILE A 23 13.04 -6.32 -1.46
C ILE A 23 14.36 -6.61 -0.74
N GLU A 24 14.38 -7.70 0.01
CA GLU A 24 15.57 -8.17 0.74
C GLU A 24 16.39 -9.17 -0.08
N SER A 25 15.70 -10.05 -0.82
CA SER A 25 16.28 -11.02 -1.75
C SER A 25 15.28 -11.43 -2.83
N GLU A 26 15.77 -12.02 -3.92
CA GLU A 26 14.90 -12.58 -4.96
C GLU A 26 14.10 -13.78 -4.44
N GLU A 27 14.74 -14.66 -3.67
CA GLU A 27 14.10 -15.84 -3.07
C GLU A 27 12.91 -15.44 -2.19
N LEU A 28 13.11 -14.48 -1.28
CA LEU A 28 12.04 -13.97 -0.41
C LEU A 28 10.90 -13.37 -1.23
N ALA A 29 11.23 -12.59 -2.27
CA ALA A 29 10.21 -11.96 -3.12
C ALA A 29 9.38 -13.00 -3.87
N MET A 30 10.02 -14.03 -4.42
CA MET A 30 9.36 -15.12 -5.13
C MET A 30 8.51 -15.99 -4.20
N GLU A 31 9.04 -16.35 -3.02
CA GLU A 31 8.34 -17.14 -2.00
C GLU A 31 7.08 -16.42 -1.51
N THR A 32 7.22 -15.15 -1.11
CA THR A 32 6.11 -14.36 -0.57
C THR A 32 5.07 -14.06 -1.64
N ALA A 33 5.47 -13.72 -2.87
CA ALA A 33 4.54 -13.52 -3.97
C ALA A 33 3.75 -14.79 -4.33
N GLY A 34 4.43 -15.95 -4.41
CA GLY A 34 3.80 -17.23 -4.70
C GLY A 34 2.80 -17.64 -3.62
N THR A 35 3.22 -17.57 -2.35
CA THR A 35 2.37 -17.89 -1.19
C THR A 35 1.13 -16.99 -1.13
N LEU A 36 1.30 -15.68 -1.31
CA LEU A 36 0.19 -14.73 -1.30
C LEU A 36 -0.75 -14.92 -2.50
N LYS A 37 -0.22 -15.25 -3.68
CA LYS A 37 -1.03 -15.57 -4.85
C LYS A 37 -1.92 -16.78 -4.58
N GLU A 38 -1.36 -17.91 -4.18
CA GLU A 38 -2.14 -19.14 -3.91
C GLU A 38 -3.21 -18.90 -2.85
N LEU A 39 -2.85 -18.19 -1.78
CA LEU A 39 -3.77 -17.82 -0.71
C LEU A 39 -4.94 -16.97 -1.23
N THR A 40 -4.64 -15.91 -1.97
CA THR A 40 -5.64 -14.94 -2.43
C THR A 40 -6.52 -15.52 -3.54
N GLU A 41 -5.99 -16.37 -4.42
CA GLU A 41 -6.75 -17.13 -5.41
C GLU A 41 -7.74 -18.10 -4.73
N ALA A 42 -7.28 -18.86 -3.72
CA ALA A 42 -8.15 -19.75 -2.95
C ALA A 42 -9.28 -19.00 -2.23
N LEU A 43 -9.03 -17.76 -1.82
CA LEU A 43 -10.03 -16.89 -1.20
C LEU A 43 -10.81 -16.04 -2.21
N GLY A 44 -10.47 -16.05 -3.50
CA GLY A 44 -11.09 -15.18 -4.51
C GLY A 44 -10.91 -13.68 -4.24
N ILE A 45 -9.78 -13.28 -3.66
CA ILE A 45 -9.44 -11.89 -3.37
C ILE A 45 -8.51 -11.37 -4.48
N PRO A 46 -8.85 -10.30 -5.22
CA PRO A 46 -7.94 -9.71 -6.19
C PRO A 46 -6.64 -9.24 -5.52
N PHE A 47 -5.49 -9.57 -6.10
CA PHE A 47 -4.19 -9.39 -5.47
C PHE A 47 -3.21 -8.62 -6.35
N ILE A 48 -2.43 -7.74 -5.72
CA ILE A 48 -1.29 -7.04 -6.29
C ILE A 48 -0.11 -7.22 -5.33
N TYR A 49 1.00 -7.75 -5.83
CA TYR A 49 2.21 -7.91 -5.03
C TYR A 49 2.87 -6.55 -4.81
N LYS A 50 3.16 -6.23 -3.54
CA LYS A 50 3.84 -4.99 -3.15
C LYS A 50 5.23 -5.29 -2.61
N SER A 51 6.23 -4.56 -3.09
CA SER A 51 7.50 -4.40 -2.39
C SER A 51 8.22 -3.15 -2.86
N SER A 52 9.03 -2.54 -1.99
CA SER A 52 9.83 -1.36 -2.31
C SER A 52 11.23 -1.79 -2.77
N PHE A 53 11.74 -1.24 -3.87
CA PHE A 53 13.14 -1.47 -4.29
C PHE A 53 14.14 -0.62 -3.50
N ASP A 54 13.70 0.55 -3.00
CA ASP A 54 14.48 1.47 -2.19
C ASP A 54 13.64 2.11 -1.07
N LYS A 55 14.25 2.29 0.10
CA LYS A 55 13.72 3.03 1.24
C LYS A 55 14.45 4.36 1.37
N ALA A 56 14.02 5.37 0.61
CA ALA A 56 14.64 6.70 0.59
C ALA A 56 14.38 7.56 1.85
N ASN A 57 13.62 7.06 2.82
CA ASN A 57 13.12 7.82 3.97
C ASN A 57 13.44 7.16 5.33
N ARG A 58 14.51 6.37 5.41
CA ARG A 58 14.96 5.78 6.67
C ARG A 58 15.41 6.87 7.65
N SER A 59 15.12 6.69 8.93
CA SER A 59 15.53 7.63 9.99
C SER A 59 17.06 7.71 10.15
N SER A 60 17.77 6.60 9.93
CA SER A 60 19.24 6.53 9.95
C SER A 60 19.78 6.17 8.56
N GLY A 61 20.82 6.89 8.12
CA GLY A 61 21.52 6.63 6.85
C GLY A 61 22.29 5.30 6.79
N GLN A 62 22.47 4.62 7.93
CA GLN A 62 23.08 3.28 7.99
C GLN A 62 22.05 2.14 7.86
N SER A 63 20.76 2.47 7.84
CA SER A 63 19.72 1.46 7.75
C SER A 63 19.67 0.82 6.36
N PHE A 64 19.35 -0.47 6.29
CA PHE A 64 19.15 -1.16 5.02
C PHE A 64 18.11 -0.44 4.15
N ARG A 65 18.43 -0.23 2.87
CA ARG A 65 17.56 0.50 1.94
C ARG A 65 16.88 -0.39 0.91
N GLY A 66 17.32 -1.62 0.73
CA GLY A 66 16.93 -2.47 -0.40
C GLY A 66 18.13 -2.75 -1.30
N LEU A 67 17.89 -3.53 -2.36
CA LEU A 67 18.92 -3.93 -3.32
C LEU A 67 19.21 -2.86 -4.40
N GLY A 68 18.57 -1.69 -4.30
CA GLY A 68 18.67 -0.62 -5.28
C GLY A 68 17.72 -0.81 -6.47
N VAL A 69 17.66 0.22 -7.32
CA VAL A 69 16.66 0.30 -8.40
C VAL A 69 16.83 -0.82 -9.42
N GLU A 70 18.01 -0.96 -10.02
CA GLU A 70 18.24 -1.93 -11.10
C GLU A 70 17.88 -3.36 -10.67
N ARG A 71 18.46 -3.81 -9.55
CA ARG A 71 18.22 -5.16 -9.04
C ARG A 71 16.78 -5.34 -8.54
N GLY A 72 16.22 -4.32 -7.88
CA GLY A 72 14.84 -4.35 -7.41
C GLY A 72 13.84 -4.47 -8.55
N LEU A 73 14.04 -3.73 -9.65
CA LEU A 73 13.19 -3.80 -10.84
C LEU A 73 13.30 -5.14 -11.56
N GLN A 74 14.49 -5.72 -11.68
CA GLN A 74 14.66 -7.07 -12.21
C GLN A 74 13.86 -8.11 -11.40
N ILE A 75 13.89 -8.01 -10.06
CA ILE A 75 13.14 -8.93 -9.18
C ILE A 75 11.63 -8.72 -9.31
N LEU A 76 11.15 -7.47 -9.33
CA LEU A 76 9.72 -7.18 -9.55
C LEU A 76 9.23 -7.67 -10.91
N GLN A 77 10.04 -7.50 -11.97
CA GLN A 77 9.74 -8.03 -13.29
C GLN A 77 9.66 -9.57 -13.27
N LYS A 78 10.58 -10.23 -12.56
CA LYS A 78 10.58 -11.68 -12.40
C LYS A 78 9.33 -12.17 -11.65
N VAL A 79 8.94 -11.50 -10.56
CA VAL A 79 7.68 -11.79 -9.85
C VAL A 79 6.50 -11.65 -10.79
N ARG A 80 6.40 -10.52 -11.50
CA ARG A 80 5.32 -10.23 -12.45
C ARG A 80 5.18 -11.31 -13.53
N HIS A 81 6.30 -11.74 -14.13
CA HIS A 81 6.28 -12.73 -15.21
C HIS A 81 6.14 -14.18 -14.73
N SER A 82 6.86 -14.55 -13.67
CA SER A 82 6.97 -15.96 -13.24
C SER A 82 5.81 -16.37 -12.33
N ILE A 83 5.39 -15.48 -11.42
CA ILE A 83 4.25 -15.72 -10.54
C ILE A 83 2.94 -15.33 -11.24
N GLY A 84 2.98 -14.33 -12.13
CA GLY A 84 1.83 -13.90 -12.92
C GLY A 84 0.87 -12.98 -12.16
N VAL A 85 1.40 -12.19 -11.21
CA VAL A 85 0.61 -11.21 -10.43
C VAL A 85 1.00 -9.78 -10.80
N PRO A 86 0.06 -8.82 -10.79
CA PRO A 86 0.40 -7.41 -10.94
C PRO A 86 1.31 -6.95 -9.79
N VAL A 87 2.21 -6.02 -10.06
CA VAL A 87 3.15 -5.51 -9.05
C VAL A 87 2.99 -4.00 -8.82
N ILE A 88 3.20 -3.59 -7.57
CA ILE A 88 3.25 -2.19 -7.13
C ILE A 88 4.53 -1.89 -6.37
N THR A 89 5.15 -0.75 -6.68
CA THR A 89 6.24 -0.17 -5.88
C THR A 89 5.98 1.32 -5.66
N ASP A 90 6.52 1.86 -4.57
CA ASP A 90 6.68 3.30 -4.41
C ASP A 90 7.86 3.84 -5.20
N VAL A 91 7.75 5.11 -5.58
CA VAL A 91 8.77 5.87 -6.30
C VAL A 91 9.12 7.14 -5.53
N HIS A 92 10.35 7.59 -5.68
CA HIS A 92 10.93 8.76 -4.99
C HIS A 92 11.36 9.82 -6.01
N GLU A 93 11.82 10.99 -5.56
CA GLU A 93 12.13 12.13 -6.43
C GLU A 93 13.16 11.83 -7.53
N ASP A 94 14.10 10.93 -7.23
CA ASP A 94 15.23 10.50 -8.06
C ASP A 94 15.00 9.14 -8.76
N SER A 95 13.81 8.56 -8.63
CA SER A 95 13.49 7.28 -9.26
C SER A 95 13.43 7.39 -10.80
N PRO A 96 14.01 6.45 -11.56
CA PRO A 96 13.94 6.44 -13.02
C PRO A 96 12.55 5.97 -13.47
N LEU A 97 11.62 6.93 -13.56
CA LEU A 97 10.20 6.63 -13.79
C LEU A 97 9.93 5.87 -15.08
N ASP A 98 10.70 6.13 -16.15
CA ASP A 98 10.53 5.43 -17.43
C ASP A 98 10.88 3.94 -17.33
N GLU A 99 11.97 3.60 -16.63
CA GLU A 99 12.34 2.19 -16.39
C GLU A 99 11.32 1.48 -15.49
N ILE A 100 10.83 2.18 -14.46
CA ILE A 100 9.81 1.66 -13.55
C ILE A 100 8.51 1.36 -14.31
N ARG A 101 8.11 2.26 -15.22
CA ARG A 101 6.89 2.14 -16.01
C ARG A 101 6.83 0.83 -16.81
N GLU A 102 7.95 0.36 -17.32
CA GLU A 102 8.02 -0.88 -18.11
C GLU A 102 7.90 -2.15 -17.25
N VAL A 103 8.10 -2.04 -15.94
CA VAL A 103 8.18 -3.16 -15.02
C VAL A 103 6.93 -3.32 -14.16
N VAL A 104 6.31 -2.21 -13.74
CA VAL A 104 5.24 -2.24 -12.73
C VAL A 104 3.86 -1.93 -13.30
N ASP A 105 2.83 -2.44 -12.64
CA ASP A 105 1.44 -2.25 -13.08
C ASP A 105 0.75 -1.12 -12.32
N VAL A 106 1.28 -0.75 -11.15
CA VAL A 106 0.82 0.36 -10.31
C VAL A 106 2.03 1.06 -9.69
N VAL A 107 1.98 2.39 -9.60
CA VAL A 107 2.99 3.18 -8.88
C VAL A 107 2.41 3.80 -7.61
N GLN A 108 3.22 3.96 -6.57
CA GLN A 108 2.79 4.55 -5.32
C GLN A 108 3.53 5.85 -5.02
N THR A 109 2.78 6.90 -4.69
CA THR A 109 3.31 8.14 -4.15
C THR A 109 3.50 7.99 -2.63
N PRO A 110 4.72 8.17 -2.09
CA PRO A 110 4.98 8.14 -0.66
C PRO A 110 4.25 9.24 0.11
N ALA A 111 3.91 8.95 1.37
CA ALA A 111 3.15 9.86 2.23
C ALA A 111 3.85 11.23 2.43
N PHE A 112 5.18 11.27 2.54
CA PHE A 112 5.92 12.53 2.68
C PHE A 112 5.96 13.37 1.39
N LEU A 113 5.79 12.74 0.23
CA LEU A 113 5.85 13.40 -1.08
C LEU A 113 4.46 13.75 -1.63
N CYS A 114 3.38 13.48 -0.89
CA CYS A 114 2.00 13.61 -1.35
C CYS A 114 1.54 15.05 -1.62
N ARG A 115 2.39 16.06 -1.36
CA ARG A 115 2.13 17.48 -1.67
C ARG A 115 2.99 18.03 -2.80
N GLN A 116 4.08 17.35 -3.17
CA GLN A 116 5.08 17.86 -4.10
C GLN A 116 4.54 17.90 -5.53
N THR A 117 4.17 19.09 -6.01
CA THR A 117 3.43 19.26 -7.29
C THR A 117 4.19 18.67 -8.47
N ASN A 118 5.48 19.00 -8.63
CA ASN A 118 6.29 18.50 -9.74
C ASN A 118 6.42 16.97 -9.70
N PHE A 119 6.59 16.40 -8.49
CA PHE A 119 6.65 14.96 -8.31
C PHE A 119 5.32 14.29 -8.68
N ILE A 120 4.18 14.79 -8.17
CA ILE A 120 2.85 14.26 -8.50
C ILE A 120 2.58 14.31 -9.99
N HIS A 121 2.89 15.43 -10.66
CA HIS A 121 2.71 15.54 -12.11
C HIS A 121 3.55 14.52 -12.87
N LYS A 122 4.84 14.36 -12.52
CA LYS A 122 5.74 13.38 -13.16
C LYS A 122 5.23 11.95 -12.98
N VAL A 123 4.85 11.56 -11.77
CA VAL A 123 4.34 10.21 -11.47
C VAL A 123 3.01 9.95 -12.16
N ALA A 124 2.07 10.89 -12.11
CA ALA A 124 0.76 10.72 -12.75
C ALA A 124 0.84 10.70 -14.28
N ALA A 125 1.77 11.47 -14.87
CA ALA A 125 2.01 11.51 -16.32
C ALA A 125 2.53 10.17 -16.90
N LEU A 126 2.99 9.22 -16.08
CA LEU A 126 3.31 7.86 -16.54
C LEU A 126 2.11 7.13 -17.12
N GLY A 127 0.89 7.57 -16.78
CA GLY A 127 -0.35 6.95 -17.25
C GLY A 127 -0.65 5.59 -16.62
N LEU A 128 0.15 5.12 -15.66
CA LEU A 128 -0.14 3.94 -14.83
C LEU A 128 -1.14 4.31 -13.72
N PRO A 129 -1.91 3.34 -13.18
CA PRO A 129 -2.62 3.54 -11.93
C PRO A 129 -1.69 4.05 -10.81
N VAL A 130 -2.15 5.03 -10.04
CA VAL A 130 -1.36 5.65 -8.96
C VAL A 130 -2.07 5.46 -7.62
N ASN A 131 -1.38 4.87 -6.64
CA ASN A 131 -1.80 4.84 -5.25
C ASN A 131 -1.16 6.00 -4.48
N ILE A 132 -1.94 7.00 -4.06
CA ILE A 132 -1.40 8.16 -3.34
C ILE A 132 -1.61 7.99 -1.84
N LYS A 133 -0.53 7.78 -1.09
CA LYS A 133 -0.60 7.75 0.38
C LYS A 133 -0.84 9.15 0.93
N LYS A 134 -1.86 9.30 1.78
CA LYS A 134 -2.10 10.52 2.53
C LYS A 134 -0.96 10.74 3.52
N GLY A 135 -0.38 11.94 3.51
CA GLY A 135 0.60 12.35 4.52
C GLY A 135 0.01 12.29 5.93
N GLN A 136 0.76 11.82 6.91
CA GLN A 136 0.32 11.84 8.32
C GLN A 136 0.11 13.26 8.89
N PHE A 137 0.54 14.29 8.16
CA PHE A 137 0.31 15.71 8.46
C PHE A 137 -0.90 16.31 7.73
N LEU A 138 -1.57 15.54 6.86
CA LEU A 138 -2.58 16.04 5.94
C LEU A 138 -3.99 15.61 6.38
N ALA A 139 -4.91 16.56 6.38
CA ALA A 139 -6.32 16.29 6.61
C ALA A 139 -6.95 15.55 5.42
N PRO A 140 -8.00 14.73 5.63
CA PRO A 140 -8.58 13.94 4.55
C PRO A 140 -9.24 14.78 3.44
N TRP A 141 -9.84 15.93 3.75
CA TRP A 141 -10.45 16.82 2.74
C TRP A 141 -9.42 17.49 1.82
N ASP A 142 -8.19 17.69 2.29
CA ASP A 142 -7.10 18.27 1.48
C ASP A 142 -6.62 17.31 0.37
N MET A 143 -6.95 16.01 0.47
CA MET A 143 -6.65 15.04 -0.59
C MET A 143 -7.35 15.37 -1.91
N LYS A 144 -8.44 16.15 -1.88
CA LYS A 144 -9.09 16.65 -3.11
C LYS A 144 -8.12 17.39 -4.01
N HIS A 145 -7.31 18.30 -3.45
CA HIS A 145 -6.31 19.06 -4.21
C HIS A 145 -5.16 18.18 -4.72
N VAL A 146 -4.78 17.15 -3.95
CA VAL A 146 -3.76 16.19 -4.37
C VAL A 146 -4.24 15.38 -5.57
N VAL A 147 -5.49 14.92 -5.52
CA VAL A 147 -6.16 14.19 -6.61
C VAL A 147 -6.36 15.07 -7.83
N GLU A 148 -6.81 16.31 -7.68
CA GLU A 148 -6.98 17.27 -8.77
C GLU A 148 -5.67 17.50 -9.53
N LYS A 149 -4.55 17.70 -8.82
CA LYS A 149 -3.22 17.79 -9.42
C LYS A 149 -2.83 16.55 -10.21
N ALA A 150 -3.06 15.36 -9.65
CA ALA A 150 -2.76 14.11 -10.35
C ALA A 150 -3.63 13.95 -11.62
N LYS A 151 -4.94 14.18 -11.51
CA LYS A 151 -5.89 14.07 -12.62
C LYS A 151 -5.69 15.13 -13.71
N ALA A 152 -5.14 16.30 -13.38
CA ALA A 152 -4.81 17.35 -14.35
C ALA A 152 -3.78 16.91 -15.40
N THR A 153 -3.01 15.84 -15.15
CA THR A 153 -2.11 15.22 -16.13
C THR A 153 -2.83 14.40 -17.20
N GLY A 154 -4.16 14.24 -17.09
CA GLY A 154 -4.98 13.36 -17.93
C GLY A 154 -5.15 11.95 -17.35
N ASN A 155 -4.35 11.55 -16.36
CA ASN A 155 -4.47 10.24 -15.73
C ASN A 155 -5.63 10.17 -14.73
N GLN A 156 -6.69 9.43 -15.10
CA GLN A 156 -7.86 9.24 -14.24
C GLN A 156 -7.76 8.03 -13.30
N LYS A 157 -6.67 7.24 -13.39
CA LYS A 157 -6.51 5.99 -12.63
C LYS A 157 -5.88 6.23 -11.26
N ILE A 158 -6.51 7.06 -10.45
CA ILE A 158 -5.99 7.51 -9.15
C ILE A 158 -6.72 6.83 -8.00
N MET A 159 -5.97 6.33 -7.02
CA MET A 159 -6.44 5.83 -5.73
C MET A 159 -5.87 6.68 -4.61
N VAL A 160 -6.61 6.78 -3.50
CA VAL A 160 -6.17 7.48 -2.29
C VAL A 160 -6.04 6.49 -1.15
N CYS A 161 -4.94 6.56 -0.41
CA CYS A 161 -4.58 5.55 0.60
C CYS A 161 -4.40 6.19 1.98
N GLU A 162 -5.26 5.81 2.93
CA GLU A 162 -5.13 6.18 4.35
C GLU A 162 -4.01 5.37 5.01
N ARG A 163 -3.24 6.01 5.89
CA ARG A 163 -2.15 5.38 6.67
C ARG A 163 -2.01 5.95 8.08
N GLY A 164 -3.04 6.62 8.59
CA GLY A 164 -3.04 7.31 9.88
C GLY A 164 -2.67 8.79 9.78
N VAL A 165 -2.94 9.53 10.86
CA VAL A 165 -2.58 10.94 11.07
C VAL A 165 -1.77 11.06 12.36
N SER A 166 -0.82 11.99 12.40
CA SER A 166 0.00 12.25 13.59
C SER A 166 -0.88 12.61 14.79
N PHE A 167 -0.66 11.92 15.91
CA PHE A 167 -1.39 12.15 17.16
C PHE A 167 -0.41 12.36 18.31
N GLY A 168 -0.04 13.61 18.54
CA GLY A 168 1.09 13.94 19.41
C GLY A 168 2.42 13.54 18.77
N TYR A 169 3.40 13.18 19.60
CA TYR A 169 4.72 12.77 19.14
C TYR A 169 4.82 11.25 18.99
N ASN A 170 5.50 10.81 17.92
CA ASN A 170 5.85 9.41 17.67
C ASN A 170 4.68 8.43 17.62
N ASN A 171 3.47 8.92 17.35
CA ASN A 171 2.26 8.11 17.35
C ASN A 171 1.29 8.53 16.23
N LEU A 172 0.46 7.57 15.81
CA LEU A 172 -0.55 7.75 14.78
C LEU A 172 -1.92 7.30 15.28
N VAL A 173 -2.96 7.98 14.80
CA VAL A 173 -4.35 7.53 14.97
C VAL A 173 -5.00 7.38 13.59
N SER A 174 -5.82 6.36 13.43
CA SER A 174 -6.63 6.16 12.22
C SER A 174 -8.04 6.67 12.44
N ASP A 175 -8.33 7.88 11.96
CA ASP A 175 -9.70 8.41 11.96
C ASP A 175 -10.49 7.76 10.82
N MET A 176 -11.40 6.85 11.17
CA MET A 176 -12.24 6.11 10.20
C MET A 176 -13.17 7.04 9.39
N ARG A 177 -13.47 8.26 9.88
CA ARG A 177 -14.20 9.27 9.09
C ARG A 177 -13.40 9.71 7.87
N SER A 178 -12.07 9.68 7.94
CA SER A 178 -11.19 10.00 6.81
C SER A 178 -11.47 9.13 5.59
N LEU A 179 -11.81 7.85 5.80
CA LEU A 179 -12.16 6.94 4.72
C LEU A 179 -13.42 7.38 4.00
N VAL A 180 -14.42 7.89 4.74
CA VAL A 180 -15.66 8.42 4.19
C VAL A 180 -15.40 9.73 3.43
N ILE A 181 -14.70 10.67 4.06
CA ILE A 181 -14.38 11.99 3.48
C ILE A 181 -13.57 11.83 2.19
N MET A 182 -12.56 10.94 2.16
CA MET A 182 -11.73 10.75 0.97
C MET A 182 -12.50 10.18 -0.23
N ARG A 183 -13.69 9.60 -0.06
CA ARG A 183 -14.55 9.19 -1.19
C ARG A 183 -15.03 10.37 -2.01
N GLU A 184 -15.15 11.56 -1.41
CA GLU A 184 -15.56 12.80 -2.10
C GLU A 184 -14.56 13.21 -3.19
N THR A 185 -13.35 12.66 -3.20
CA THR A 185 -12.38 12.82 -4.29
C THR A 185 -12.77 12.08 -5.58
N GLY A 186 -13.81 11.24 -5.53
CA GLY A 186 -14.24 10.35 -6.61
C GLY A 186 -13.20 9.26 -6.93
N CYS A 187 -12.28 8.97 -6.01
CA CYS A 187 -11.25 7.94 -6.17
C CYS A 187 -11.56 6.72 -5.30
N PRO A 188 -11.17 5.50 -5.72
CA PRO A 188 -11.17 4.34 -4.83
C PRO A 188 -10.29 4.59 -3.60
N VAL A 189 -10.82 4.25 -2.43
CA VAL A 189 -10.15 4.47 -1.13
C VAL A 189 -9.49 3.16 -0.68
N VAL A 190 -8.20 3.23 -0.39
CA VAL A 190 -7.38 2.15 0.15
C VAL A 190 -7.06 2.44 1.61
N PHE A 191 -6.98 1.40 2.45
CA PHE A 191 -6.48 1.51 3.82
C PHE A 191 -5.18 0.73 3.98
N ASP A 192 -4.11 1.41 4.38
CA ASP A 192 -2.83 0.82 4.76
C ASP A 192 -2.83 0.44 6.23
N ALA A 193 -3.14 -0.83 6.51
CA ALA A 193 -3.25 -1.33 7.87
C ALA A 193 -1.89 -1.40 8.58
N THR A 194 -0.82 -1.69 7.82
CA THR A 194 0.54 -1.82 8.34
C THR A 194 1.10 -0.49 8.81
N HIS A 195 1.06 0.54 7.98
CA HIS A 195 1.66 1.82 8.35
C HIS A 195 0.78 2.63 9.30
N SER A 196 -0.50 2.28 9.43
CA SER A 196 -1.42 2.87 10.41
C SER A 196 -1.12 2.49 11.86
N VAL A 197 -0.37 1.40 12.10
CA VAL A 197 0.08 0.97 13.44
C VAL A 197 1.53 1.36 13.74
N GLN A 198 2.15 2.15 12.86
CA GLN A 198 3.53 2.59 13.04
C GLN A 198 3.63 3.57 14.21
N LEU A 199 4.75 3.47 14.95
CA LEU A 199 5.18 4.47 15.94
C LEU A 199 6.42 5.20 15.38
N PRO A 200 6.24 6.28 14.60
CA PRO A 200 7.32 6.89 13.83
C PRO A 200 8.43 7.42 14.76
N GLY A 201 9.66 6.96 14.57
CA GLY A 201 10.78 7.34 15.45
C GLY A 201 10.68 6.85 16.90
N GLY A 202 9.73 5.97 17.22
CA GLY A 202 9.48 5.50 18.59
C GLY A 202 10.58 4.62 19.18
N GLN A 203 11.58 4.20 18.38
CA GLN A 203 12.74 3.41 18.84
C GLN A 203 14.07 4.14 18.63
N GLY A 204 14.06 5.48 18.61
CA GLY A 204 15.26 6.30 18.46
C GLY A 204 15.78 6.33 17.02
N THR A 205 16.48 5.28 16.59
CA THR A 205 17.10 5.20 15.25
C THR A 205 16.21 4.55 14.18
N MET A 206 15.09 3.94 14.59
CA MET A 206 14.12 3.31 13.69
C MET A 206 12.68 3.53 14.15
N SER A 207 11.72 3.26 13.26
CA SER A 207 10.30 3.24 13.61
C SER A 207 9.97 1.94 14.33
N GLY A 208 9.17 2.04 15.39
CA GLY A 208 8.52 0.88 15.97
C GLY A 208 7.15 0.66 15.36
N GLY A 209 6.37 -0.18 16.04
CA GLY A 209 4.92 -0.13 16.01
C GLY A 209 4.28 -1.44 16.40
N GLN A 210 2.98 -1.57 16.12
CA GLN A 210 2.07 -2.39 16.91
C GLN A 210 1.23 -3.30 16.00
N ARG A 211 1.88 -4.25 15.33
CA ARG A 211 1.23 -5.21 14.41
C ARG A 211 0.04 -5.96 15.03
N GLU A 212 -0.02 -6.12 16.35
CA GLU A 212 -1.15 -6.69 17.07
C GLU A 212 -2.48 -5.96 16.80
N PHE A 213 -2.44 -4.67 16.42
CA PHE A 213 -3.63 -3.88 16.09
C PHE A 213 -4.04 -3.92 14.61
N ILE A 214 -3.23 -4.53 13.73
CA ILE A 214 -3.56 -4.66 12.29
C ILE A 214 -4.92 -5.32 12.08
N PRO A 215 -5.26 -6.47 12.72
CA PRO A 215 -6.58 -7.07 12.53
C PRO A 215 -7.74 -6.17 12.94
N ALA A 216 -7.58 -5.41 14.03
CA ALA A 216 -8.63 -4.53 14.52
C ALA A 216 -8.87 -3.36 13.55
N LEU A 217 -7.81 -2.69 13.11
CA LEU A 217 -7.91 -1.57 12.18
C LEU A 217 -8.36 -2.01 10.78
N ALA A 218 -7.88 -3.15 10.27
CA ALA A 218 -8.32 -3.68 8.99
C ALA A 218 -9.82 -4.03 9.00
N ARG A 219 -10.33 -4.64 10.09
CA ARG A 219 -11.77 -4.88 10.25
C ARG A 219 -12.55 -3.56 10.28
N ALA A 220 -12.10 -2.57 11.06
CA ALA A 220 -12.77 -1.27 11.12
C ALA A 220 -12.85 -0.60 9.75
N ALA A 221 -11.76 -0.61 8.98
CA ALA A 221 -11.72 -0.01 7.65
C ALA A 221 -12.62 -0.73 6.64
N LEU A 222 -12.66 -2.07 6.65
CA LEU A 222 -13.57 -2.84 5.79
C LEU A 222 -15.03 -2.67 6.21
N ALA A 223 -15.32 -2.55 7.52
CA ALA A 223 -16.67 -2.21 8.00
C ALA A 223 -17.16 -0.85 7.50
N VAL A 224 -16.26 0.10 7.27
CA VAL A 224 -16.60 1.39 6.65
C VAL A 224 -16.87 1.25 5.15
N GLY A 225 -16.32 0.23 4.47
CA GLY A 225 -16.53 -0.05 3.04
C GLY A 225 -15.46 0.55 2.11
N ILE A 226 -14.19 0.23 2.34
CA ILE A 226 -13.07 0.64 1.47
C ILE A 226 -13.01 -0.19 0.17
N SER A 227 -12.29 0.31 -0.83
CA SER A 227 -12.07 -0.40 -2.10
C SER A 227 -10.93 -1.41 -2.05
N GLY A 228 -9.92 -1.18 -1.21
CA GLY A 228 -8.79 -2.09 -1.10
C GLY A 228 -8.03 -1.96 0.21
N LEU A 229 -7.29 -3.01 0.54
CA LEU A 229 -6.43 -3.09 1.72
C LEU A 229 -4.98 -3.14 1.29
N PHE A 230 -4.12 -2.39 1.97
CA PHE A 230 -2.67 -2.50 1.87
C PHE A 230 -2.15 -3.09 3.18
N MET A 231 -1.29 -4.11 3.07
CA MET A 231 -0.69 -4.77 4.23
C MET A 231 0.68 -5.35 3.88
N GLU A 232 1.71 -5.01 4.65
CA GLU A 232 3.01 -5.65 4.52
C GLU A 232 3.07 -6.91 5.39
N THR A 233 3.73 -7.94 4.88
CA THR A 233 3.87 -9.23 5.54
C THR A 233 5.26 -9.80 5.33
N HIS A 234 5.68 -10.66 6.26
CA HIS A 234 6.97 -11.31 6.22
C HIS A 234 6.85 -12.74 6.79
N PRO A 235 7.61 -13.73 6.27
CA PRO A 235 7.64 -15.07 6.87
C PRO A 235 8.13 -15.05 8.32
N ASN A 236 9.04 -14.13 8.63
CA ASN A 236 9.57 -13.92 9.98
C ASN A 236 9.71 -12.41 10.29
N PRO A 237 8.64 -11.72 10.69
CA PRO A 237 8.65 -10.26 10.88
C PRO A 237 9.76 -9.73 11.79
N ASP A 238 10.21 -10.50 12.77
CA ASP A 238 11.27 -10.10 13.70
C ASP A 238 12.66 -10.06 13.07
N LYS A 239 12.82 -10.67 11.88
CA LYS A 239 14.04 -10.64 11.07
C LYS A 239 13.95 -9.72 9.85
N ALA A 240 12.82 -9.05 9.63
CA ALA A 240 12.65 -8.16 8.48
C ALA A 240 13.59 -6.95 8.57
N LEU A 241 14.17 -6.55 7.43
CA LEU A 241 15.16 -5.46 7.37
C LEU A 241 14.52 -4.05 7.34
N SER A 242 13.20 -3.98 7.18
CA SER A 242 12.39 -2.76 7.26
C SER A 242 11.01 -3.06 7.83
N ASP A 243 10.53 -2.18 8.71
CA ASP A 243 9.17 -2.17 9.28
C ASP A 243 8.68 -3.53 9.85
N GLY A 244 9.60 -4.39 10.30
CA GLY A 244 9.29 -5.67 10.95
C GLY A 244 8.29 -5.60 12.11
N PRO A 245 8.38 -4.61 13.03
CA PRO A 245 7.38 -4.42 14.09
C PRO A 245 5.95 -4.19 13.59
N ASN A 246 5.79 -3.72 12.36
CA ASN A 246 4.50 -3.42 11.72
C ASN A 246 4.11 -4.45 10.64
N SER A 247 4.95 -5.45 10.40
CA SER A 247 4.70 -6.48 9.39
C SER A 247 3.83 -7.60 9.97
N TRP A 248 2.78 -7.98 9.25
CA TRP A 248 1.91 -9.07 9.68
C TRP A 248 2.60 -10.43 9.44
N PRO A 249 2.58 -11.38 10.39
CA PRO A 249 3.16 -12.70 10.16
C PRO A 249 2.44 -13.44 9.02
N MET A 250 3.19 -13.86 8.00
CA MET A 250 2.59 -14.45 6.79
C MET A 250 1.80 -15.74 7.08
N ALA A 251 2.26 -16.55 8.03
CA ALA A 251 1.55 -17.75 8.49
C ALA A 251 0.13 -17.44 9.04
N ARG A 252 -0.12 -16.21 9.46
CA ARG A 252 -1.41 -15.72 9.98
C ARG A 252 -2.23 -14.95 8.95
N MET A 253 -1.79 -14.90 7.69
CA MET A 253 -2.50 -14.14 6.66
C MET A 253 -3.85 -14.79 6.32
N ARG A 254 -3.90 -16.14 6.26
CA ARG A 254 -5.12 -16.88 5.94
C ARG A 254 -6.27 -16.57 6.89
N GLU A 255 -6.05 -16.78 8.19
CA GLU A 255 -7.06 -16.56 9.23
C GLU A 255 -7.60 -15.12 9.20
N LEU A 256 -6.71 -14.15 8.93
CA LEU A 256 -7.10 -12.75 8.86
C LEU A 256 -7.95 -12.49 7.61
N LEU A 257 -7.48 -12.87 6.43
CA LEU A 257 -8.18 -12.60 5.17
C LEU A 257 -9.55 -13.28 5.08
N GLU A 258 -9.74 -14.46 5.68
CA GLU A 258 -11.05 -15.12 5.75
C GLU A 258 -12.08 -14.30 6.52
N VAL A 259 -11.67 -13.74 7.67
CA VAL A 259 -12.50 -12.82 8.45
C VAL A 259 -12.78 -11.53 7.69
N LEU A 260 -11.73 -10.94 7.08
CA LEU A 260 -11.86 -9.68 6.33
C LEU A 260 -12.76 -9.83 5.10
N LYS A 261 -12.65 -10.95 4.36
CA LYS A 261 -13.53 -11.27 3.23
C LYS A 261 -14.99 -11.37 3.65
N THR A 262 -15.26 -12.10 4.74
CA THR A 262 -16.63 -12.26 5.25
C THR A 262 -17.24 -10.91 5.63
N LEU A 263 -16.45 -10.05 6.28
CA LEU A 263 -16.88 -8.71 6.66
C LEU A 263 -17.16 -7.82 5.44
N ASP A 264 -16.24 -7.80 4.47
CA ASP A 264 -16.38 -7.01 3.24
C ASP A 264 -17.64 -7.41 2.45
N MET A 265 -17.85 -8.72 2.27
CA MET A 265 -19.05 -9.24 1.60
C MET A 265 -20.32 -8.82 2.32
N THR A 266 -20.34 -8.87 3.65
CA THR A 266 -21.51 -8.50 4.45
C THR A 266 -21.83 -7.01 4.28
N VAL A 267 -20.80 -6.18 4.38
CA VAL A 267 -20.91 -4.71 4.31
C VAL A 267 -21.33 -4.24 2.92
N LYS A 268 -20.81 -4.89 1.86
CA LYS A 268 -21.11 -4.56 0.46
C LYS A 268 -22.32 -5.30 -0.13
N ALA A 269 -22.98 -6.16 0.65
CA ALA A 269 -24.24 -6.79 0.23
C ALA A 269 -25.40 -5.77 0.14
N GLN A 270 -25.25 -4.63 0.81
CA GLN A 270 -26.15 -3.48 0.71
C GLN A 270 -25.42 -2.31 0.05
N PRO A 271 -26.14 -1.42 -0.64
CA PRO A 271 -25.57 -0.15 -1.03
C PRO A 271 -25.02 0.56 0.20
N LEU A 272 -23.70 0.76 0.23
CA LEU A 272 -23.04 1.50 1.30
C LEU A 272 -23.60 2.93 1.48
N PHE A 273 -24.16 3.51 0.41
CA PHE A 273 -24.77 4.84 0.32
C PHE A 273 -25.87 4.83 -0.74
#